data_AF-A0A8X7B7Y4-F1
#
_entry.id   AF-A0A8X7B7Y4-F1
#
_cell.length_a   1.000
_cell.length_b   1.000
_cell.length_c   1.000
_cell.angle_alpha   90.00
_cell.angle_beta   90.00
_cell.angle_gamma   90.00
#
_symmetry.space_group_name_H-M   'P 1'
#
loop_
_entity.id
_entity.type
_entity.pdbx_description
1 polymer ?
#
loop_
_entity_poly.entity_id
_entity_poly.type
_entity_poly.pdbx_seq_one_letter_code
_entity_poly.pdbx_strand_id
1 'polypeptide(L)'
;MNGKNLSSRINRWALKLSEFNIEWEHRPSSQNVVADVLSRNPEDNVEGSQISCAALTALALNSRKQLIQEQREHPELGHIYRYLENPDDGSVNATVCEGSSQDR
;
A
#
# COMPACT_ATOMS: atom_id res chain seq x y z
N MET A 1 19.15 -30.21 -19.40
CA MET A 1 19.62 -29.50 -18.19
C MET A 1 19.69 -30.53 -17.07
N ASN A 2 20.87 -30.75 -16.47
CA ASN A 2 21.10 -31.84 -15.53
C ASN A 2 20.52 -31.46 -14.16
N GLY A 3 19.30 -31.94 -13.87
CA GLY A 3 18.48 -31.58 -12.72
C GLY A 3 19.07 -32.11 -11.40
N LYS A 4 20.01 -31.35 -10.82
CA LYS A 4 20.44 -31.52 -9.43
C LYS A 4 19.18 -31.38 -8.55
N ASN A 5 18.81 -32.45 -7.86
CA ASN A 5 17.66 -32.58 -6.94
C ASN A 5 17.15 -31.25 -6.38
N LEU A 6 16.25 -30.59 -7.11
CA LEU A 6 15.52 -29.44 -6.59
C LEU A 6 14.52 -29.96 -5.57
N SER A 7 14.36 -29.25 -4.45
CA SER A 7 13.33 -29.60 -3.46
C SER A 7 11.98 -29.77 -4.15
N SER A 8 11.15 -30.72 -3.69
CA SER A 8 9.80 -30.95 -4.23
C SER A 8 8.96 -29.66 -4.32
N ARG A 9 9.22 -28.69 -3.42
CA ARG A 9 8.62 -27.35 -3.48
C ARG A 9 9.03 -26.58 -4.73
N ILE A 10 10.33 -26.55 -5.04
CA ILE A 10 10.87 -25.83 -6.20
C ILE A 10 10.36 -26.48 -7.50
N ASN A 11 10.33 -27.82 -7.58
CA ASN A 11 9.82 -28.51 -8.76
C ASN A 11 8.35 -28.14 -9.07
N ARG A 12 7.48 -28.06 -8.04
CA ARG A 12 6.09 -27.64 -8.23
C ARG A 12 5.99 -26.23 -8.80
N TRP A 13 6.79 -25.30 -8.28
CA TRP A 13 6.82 -23.93 -8.79
C TRP A 13 7.44 -23.84 -10.18
N ALA A 14 8.49 -24.60 -10.48
CA ALA A 14 9.13 -24.63 -11.79
C ALA A 14 8.14 -25.05 -12.88
N LEU A 15 7.31 -26.07 -12.62
CA LEU A 15 6.24 -26.47 -13.54
C LEU A 15 5.25 -25.33 -13.79
N LYS A 16 4.77 -24.69 -12.71
CA LYS A 16 3.80 -23.58 -12.81
C LYS A 16 4.37 -22.36 -13.52
N LEU A 17 5.65 -22.07 -13.32
CA LEU A 17 6.31 -20.89 -13.87
C LEU A 17 6.84 -21.11 -15.29
N SER A 18 6.94 -22.36 -15.75
CA SER A 18 7.40 -22.71 -17.10
C SER A 18 6.48 -22.22 -18.22
N GLU A 19 5.24 -21.86 -17.90
CA GLU A 19 4.28 -21.28 -18.85
C GLU A 19 4.62 -19.83 -19.23
N PHE A 20 5.51 -19.19 -18.48
CA PHE A 20 5.86 -17.78 -18.64
C PHE A 20 7.33 -17.62 -19.07
N ASN A 21 7.62 -16.59 -19.85
CA ASN A 21 9.00 -16.20 -20.16
C ASN A 21 9.55 -15.27 -19.08
N ILE A 22 10.04 -15.85 -17.97
CA ILE A 22 10.48 -15.11 -16.79
C ILE A 22 12.01 -15.02 -16.74
N GLU A 23 12.52 -13.83 -16.44
CA GLU A 23 13.92 -13.61 -16.08
C GLU A 23 14.03 -13.37 -14.57
N TRP A 24 15.04 -14.00 -13.95
CA TRP A 24 15.29 -13.89 -12.52
C TRP A 24 16.43 -12.91 -12.25
N GLU A 25 16.13 -11.83 -11.54
CA GLU A 25 17.10 -10.84 -11.11
C GLU A 25 17.13 -10.75 -9.58
N HIS A 26 18.33 -10.77 -8.99
CA HIS A 26 18.49 -10.54 -7.56
C HIS A 26 18.36 -9.05 -7.24
N ARG A 27 17.41 -8.71 -6.36
CA ARG A 27 17.22 -7.34 -5.88
C ARG A 27 17.69 -7.18 -4.43
N PRO A 28 18.65 -6.28 -4.15
CA PRO A 28 19.07 -6.00 -2.78
C PRO A 28 17.96 -5.32 -1.97
N SER A 29 18.02 -5.42 -0.65
CA SER A 29 16.99 -4.91 0.27
C SER A 29 16.58 -3.45 0.00
N SER A 30 17.54 -2.58 -0.33
CA SER A 30 17.29 -1.16 -0.63
C SER A 30 16.40 -0.91 -1.86
N GLN A 31 16.28 -1.89 -2.77
CA GLN A 31 15.43 -1.82 -3.95
C GLN A 31 14.17 -2.68 -3.83
N ASN A 32 14.05 -3.44 -2.73
CA ASN A 32 12.92 -4.34 -2.46
C ASN A 32 11.94 -3.76 -1.43
N VAL A 33 11.95 -2.44 -1.22
CA VAL A 33 11.20 -1.76 -0.15
C VAL A 33 9.70 -2.03 -0.25
N VAL A 34 9.11 -1.97 -1.44
CA VAL A 34 7.66 -2.18 -1.61
C VAL A 34 7.26 -3.60 -1.20
N ALA A 35 7.98 -4.62 -1.69
CA ALA A 35 7.70 -6.00 -1.33
C ALA A 35 8.01 -6.28 0.16
N ASP A 36 9.05 -5.66 0.72
CA ASP A 36 9.38 -5.75 2.15
C ASP A 36 8.24 -5.16 3.01
N VAL A 37 7.74 -3.96 2.68
CA VAL A 37 6.61 -3.33 3.37
C VAL A 37 5.34 -4.19 3.28
N LEU A 38 4.99 -4.67 2.08
CA LEU A 38 3.79 -5.49 1.90
C LEU A 38 3.89 -6.85 2.61
N SER A 39 5.08 -7.46 2.63
CA SER A 39 5.27 -8.76 3.31
C SER A 39 5.25 -8.65 4.84
N ARG A 40 5.60 -7.48 5.39
CA ARG A 40 5.53 -7.19 6.83
C ARG A 40 4.16 -6.74 7.32
N ASN A 41 3.31 -6.27 6.42
CA ASN A 41 1.93 -5.86 6.71
C ASN A 41 0.96 -6.78 5.95
N PRO A 42 0.91 -8.08 6.30
CA PRO A 42 -0.12 -8.94 5.75
C PRO A 42 -1.48 -8.39 6.17
N GLU A 43 -2.31 -8.06 5.20
CA GLU A 43 -3.73 -7.76 5.43
C GLU A 43 -4.40 -9.06 5.89
N ASP A 44 -4.42 -9.31 7.20
CA ASP A 44 -5.04 -10.50 7.80
C ASP A 44 -6.58 -10.51 7.66
N ASN A 45 -7.17 -9.43 7.13
CA ASN A 45 -8.61 -9.28 6.88
C ASN A 45 -8.89 -8.94 5.40
N VAL A 46 -8.80 -9.94 4.53
CA VAL A 46 -9.47 -9.88 3.21
C VAL A 46 -10.95 -10.34 3.32
N GLU A 47 -11.55 -10.17 4.49
CA GLU A 47 -13.01 -10.13 4.68
C GLU A 47 -13.46 -8.67 4.49
N GLY A 48 -13.15 -8.05 3.35
CA GLY A 48 -13.46 -6.62 3.15
C GLY A 48 -12.79 -5.92 1.97
N SER A 49 -11.74 -6.49 1.36
CA SER A 49 -11.05 -5.89 0.20
C SER A 49 -11.77 -6.13 -1.14
N GLN A 50 -13.09 -6.06 -1.13
CA GLN A 50 -13.86 -5.73 -2.32
C GLN A 50 -14.52 -4.38 -2.06
N ILE A 51 -13.79 -3.31 -2.38
CA ILE A 51 -14.46 -2.04 -2.63
C ILE A 51 -15.27 -2.27 -3.90
N SER A 52 -16.58 -2.48 -3.73
CA SER A 52 -17.51 -2.58 -4.84
C SER A 52 -17.36 -1.34 -5.74
N CYS A 53 -17.38 -1.50 -7.06
CA CYS A 53 -17.46 -0.37 -7.97
C CYS A 53 -18.68 0.53 -7.66
N ALA A 54 -19.73 0.00 -7.03
CA ALA A 54 -20.86 0.79 -6.53
C ALA A 54 -20.49 1.66 -5.33
N ALA A 55 -19.57 1.22 -4.45
CA ALA A 55 -19.01 2.03 -3.38
C ALA A 55 -18.10 3.14 -3.92
N LEU A 56 -17.30 2.85 -4.97
CA LEU A 56 -16.61 3.89 -5.72
C LEU A 56 -17.60 4.88 -6.34
N THR A 57 -18.75 4.42 -6.82
CA THR A 57 -19.80 5.30 -7.39
C THR A 57 -20.41 6.19 -6.31
N ALA A 58 -20.69 5.68 -5.10
CA ALA A 58 -21.20 6.47 -3.98
C ALA A 58 -20.20 7.54 -3.51
N LEU A 59 -18.89 7.24 -3.49
CA LEU A 59 -17.83 8.22 -3.22
C LEU A 59 -17.56 9.17 -4.40
N ALA A 60 -17.82 8.74 -5.64
CA ALA A 60 -17.56 9.48 -6.87
C ALA A 60 -18.72 10.38 -7.33
N LEU A 61 -19.86 10.40 -6.63
CA LEU A 61 -20.99 11.30 -6.96
C LEU A 61 -20.79 12.73 -6.44
N ASN A 62 -19.83 12.96 -5.56
CA ASN A 62 -19.48 14.33 -5.16
C ASN A 62 -18.66 14.97 -6.28
N SER A 63 -19.08 16.15 -6.71
CA SER A 63 -18.29 16.93 -7.67
C SER A 63 -16.90 17.17 -7.10
N ARG A 64 -15.87 17.20 -7.95
CA ARG A 64 -14.47 17.46 -7.55
C ARG A 64 -14.33 18.65 -6.58
N LYS A 65 -15.15 19.69 -6.78
CA LYS A 65 -15.19 20.88 -5.92
C LYS A 65 -15.67 20.56 -4.50
N GLN A 66 -16.69 19.72 -4.36
CA GLN A 66 -17.22 19.30 -3.06
C GLN A 66 -16.20 18.42 -2.32
N LEU A 67 -15.59 17.46 -3.01
CA LEU A 67 -14.55 16.60 -2.41
C LEU A 67 -13.36 17.42 -1.90
N ILE A 68 -12.91 18.41 -2.66
CA ILE A 68 -11.83 19.30 -2.24
C ILE A 68 -12.22 20.09 -0.99
N GLN A 69 -13.47 20.58 -0.93
CA GLN A 69 -13.94 21.31 0.25
C GLN A 69 -14.00 20.40 1.49
N GLU A 70 -14.57 19.21 1.36
CA GLU A 70 -14.64 18.21 2.43
C GLU A 70 -13.24 17.82 2.93
N GLN A 71 -12.27 17.63 2.01
CA GLN A 71 -10.89 17.31 2.36
C GLN A 71 -10.16 18.46 3.08
N ARG A 72 -10.43 19.71 2.70
CA ARG A 72 -9.87 20.90 3.39
C ARG A 72 -10.40 21.02 4.82
N GLU A 73 -11.67 20.68 5.04
CA GLU A 73 -12.35 20.76 6.34
C GLU A 73 -12.11 19.55 7.24
N HIS A 74 -11.55 18.46 6.69
CA HIS A 74 -11.34 17.23 7.43
C HIS A 74 -10.27 17.37 8.53
N PRO A 75 -10.52 16.92 9.78
CA PRO A 75 -9.60 17.06 10.91
C PRO A 75 -8.19 16.51 10.64
N GLU A 76 -8.11 15.37 9.97
CA GLU A 76 -6.83 14.70 9.67
C GLU A 76 -6.27 15.01 8.29
N LEU A 77 -7.11 15.37 7.30
CA LEU A 77 -6.62 15.54 5.92
C LEU A 77 -6.41 17.01 5.57
N GLY A 78 -7.05 17.93 6.28
CA GLY A 78 -7.00 19.35 5.98
C GLY A 78 -5.60 19.95 6.12
N HIS A 79 -4.77 19.43 7.03
CA HIS A 79 -3.38 19.88 7.16
C HIS A 79 -2.50 19.40 5.99
N ILE A 80 -2.72 18.17 5.52
CA ILE A 80 -2.04 17.62 4.33
C ILE A 80 -2.46 18.42 3.08
N TYR A 81 -3.75 18.70 2.94
CA TYR A 81 -4.26 19.47 1.79
C TYR A 81 -3.66 20.87 1.75
N ARG A 82 -3.60 21.58 2.89
CA ARG A 82 -2.98 22.92 2.99
C ARG A 82 -1.51 22.91 2.61
N TYR A 83 -0.75 21.92 3.10
CA TYR A 83 0.65 21.73 2.74
C TYR A 83 0.85 21.50 1.23
N LEU A 84 0.01 20.68 0.61
CA LEU A 84 0.11 20.42 -0.83
C LEU A 84 -0.22 21.66 -1.69
N GLU A 85 -1.05 22.58 -1.18
CA GLU A 85 -1.32 23.87 -1.85
C GLU A 85 -0.17 24.86 -1.69
N ASN A 86 0.46 24.90 -0.51
CA ASN A 86 1.54 25.82 -0.19
C ASN A 86 2.66 25.07 0.54
N PRO A 87 3.55 24.36 -0.17
CA PRO A 87 4.56 23.50 0.45
C PRO A 87 5.57 24.24 1.33
N ASP A 88 5.69 25.56 1.17
CA ASP A 88 6.58 26.42 1.94
C ASP A 88 5.97 26.90 3.28
N ASP A 89 4.71 26.54 3.58
CA ASP A 89 3.98 27.04 4.75
C ASP A 89 4.33 26.33 6.08
N GLY A 90 5.15 25.28 6.03
CA GLY A 90 5.65 24.57 7.22
C GLY A 90 4.58 23.85 8.04
N SER A 91 3.38 23.62 7.50
CA SER A 91 2.24 22.99 8.21
C SER A 91 2.44 21.52 8.61
N VAL A 92 3.54 20.87 8.21
CA VAL A 92 3.86 19.47 8.53
C VAL A 92 4.45 19.35 9.94
N ASN A 93 3.68 19.64 10.99
CA ASN A 93 4.05 19.34 12.38
C ASN A 93 2.85 18.94 13.27
N ALA A 94 1.87 18.25 12.72
CA ALA A 94 0.85 17.53 13.50
C ALA A 94 0.34 16.40 12.62
N THR A 95 0.92 15.21 12.65
CA THR A 95 0.53 14.21 13.65
C THR A 95 1.73 13.27 13.84
N VAL A 96 2.51 13.49 14.90
CA VAL A 96 3.23 12.38 15.51
C VAL A 96 2.14 11.44 16.00
N CYS A 97 2.13 10.20 15.53
CA CYS A 97 1.38 9.14 16.17
C CYS A 97 1.90 9.05 17.62
N GLU A 98 1.22 9.72 18.55
CA GLU A 98 1.35 9.40 19.96
C GLU A 98 0.80 7.98 20.13
N GLY A 99 1.70 7.00 20.01
CA GLY A 99 1.45 5.69 20.56
C GLY A 99 1.12 5.90 22.04
N SER A 100 -0.12 5.63 22.42
CA SER A 100 -0.50 5.45 23.81
C SER A 100 0.25 4.24 24.36
N SER A 101 1.50 4.44 24.77
CA SER A 101 2.10 3.67 25.85
C SER A 101 1.41 4.08 27.13
N GLN A 102 0.29 3.43 27.43
CA GLN A 102 -0.25 3.38 28.78
C GLN A 102 -0.23 1.95 29.30
N ASP A 103 0.60 1.80 30.33
CA ASP A 103 0.46 0.91 31.47
C ASP A 103 0.82 -0.58 31.35
N ARG A 104 1.98 -0.87 31.96
CA ARG A 104 2.40 -2.03 32.76
C ARG A 104 2.57 -3.41 32.13
#